data_AF-A0A813UID3-F1
#
_entry.id   AF-A0A813UID3-F1
#
_cell.length_a   1.000
_cell.length_b   1.000
_cell.length_c   1.000
_cell.angle_alpha   90.00
_cell.angle_beta   90.00
_cell.angle_gamma   90.00
#
_symmetry.space_group_name_H-M   'P 1'
#
loop_
_entity.id
_entity.type
_entity.pdbx_description
1 polymer ?
#
loop_
_entity_poly.entity_id
_entity_poly.type
_entity_poly.pdbx_seq_one_letter_code
_entity_poly.pdbx_strand_id
1 'polypeptide(L)'
;MAHTHEWKEFDEKSKCLPNKCTVENLGYESTMPNDLQIKYALATILPCPSIELLYSFKDAFLQSTGLAPDEDMLALLTTSHINIEPIVLAIFGSHHFPFPKYYGACGRLAMVSFEGNNLVSYINSPFPFRVHLVRELLQTMYDLNNAHPELIIYYPDINLENFVYNETEKKVKVIDLEYIVVVEKHKVKMQEIDEKTESSIVEQAECGESCTEYSAATFCTTFMEDFNIKQVCRYLLGSITKHDQKKILHDIPLSLDHKYNISQTIDLCGSTTSTKKRLETYHQLLTIFDSILII
;
A
#
# COMPACT_ATOMS: atom_id res chain seq x y z
N MET A 1 -5.19 20.10 -9.55
CA MET A 1 -5.66 20.65 -10.84
C MET A 1 -4.42 21.06 -11.64
N ALA A 2 -3.89 20.18 -12.48
CA ALA A 2 -2.82 20.55 -13.41
C ALA A 2 -3.43 21.33 -14.58
N HIS A 3 -2.77 22.41 -14.97
CA HIS A 3 -3.30 23.46 -15.82
C HIS A 3 -3.47 22.97 -17.27
N THR A 4 -4.61 23.31 -17.88
CA THR A 4 -5.03 23.02 -19.26
C THR A 4 -4.03 23.39 -20.37
N HIS A 5 -2.98 24.16 -20.07
CA HIS A 5 -1.93 24.51 -21.02
C HIS A 5 -0.91 23.36 -21.20
N GLU A 6 -0.52 22.69 -20.11
CA GLU A 6 0.47 21.61 -20.15
C GLU A 6 -0.09 20.39 -20.90
N TRP A 7 -1.41 20.16 -20.80
CA TRP A 7 -2.15 19.13 -21.52
C TRP A 7 -2.18 19.35 -23.03
N LYS A 8 -2.40 20.59 -23.49
CA LYS A 8 -2.40 20.91 -24.93
C LYS A 8 -1.02 20.73 -25.54
N GLU A 9 0.03 21.15 -24.85
CA GLU A 9 1.40 21.00 -25.35
C GLU A 9 1.84 19.53 -25.35
N PHE A 10 1.38 18.73 -24.39
CA PHE A 10 1.59 17.29 -24.37
C PHE A 10 0.83 16.58 -25.50
N ASP A 11 -0.45 16.89 -25.74
CA ASP A 11 -1.25 16.29 -26.83
C ASP A 11 -0.70 16.67 -28.22
N GLU A 12 -0.16 17.89 -28.36
CA GLU A 12 0.49 18.33 -29.60
C GLU A 12 1.84 17.63 -29.85
N LYS A 13 2.62 17.38 -28.79
CA LYS A 13 3.89 16.63 -28.87
C LYS A 13 3.73 15.12 -28.91
N SER A 14 2.63 14.60 -28.39
CA SER A 14 2.32 13.16 -28.29
C SER A 14 1.41 12.66 -29.41
N LYS A 15 1.32 13.40 -30.53
CA LYS A 15 0.75 12.87 -31.77
C LYS A 15 1.58 11.66 -32.23
N CYS A 16 1.27 10.49 -31.66
CA CYS A 16 1.55 9.21 -32.27
C CYS A 16 0.93 9.27 -33.67
N LEU A 17 1.80 9.37 -34.67
CA LEU A 17 1.39 9.33 -36.07
C LEU A 17 0.63 8.01 -36.27
N PRO A 18 -0.56 8.03 -36.88
CA PRO A 18 -1.50 6.90 -36.90
C PRO A 18 -0.96 5.60 -37.54
N ASN A 19 0.24 5.61 -38.12
CA ASN A 19 0.82 4.48 -38.85
C ASN A 19 2.23 4.05 -38.38
N LYS A 20 2.69 4.41 -37.17
CA LYS A 20 4.06 4.05 -36.71
C LYS A 20 4.19 3.35 -35.36
N CYS A 21 3.10 3.18 -34.62
CA CYS A 21 3.10 2.36 -33.40
C CYS A 21 2.70 0.93 -33.75
N THR A 22 3.55 0.20 -34.49
CA THR A 22 3.44 -1.26 -34.56
C THR A 22 4.39 -1.87 -33.52
N VAL A 23 3.90 -2.87 -32.80
CA VAL A 23 4.60 -3.64 -31.74
C VAL A 23 5.97 -4.13 -32.21
N GLU A 24 6.11 -4.39 -33.52
CA GLU A 24 7.34 -4.83 -34.18
C GLU A 24 8.51 -3.85 -34.03
N ASN A 25 8.26 -2.55 -33.84
CA ASN A 25 9.33 -1.54 -33.71
C ASN A 25 9.88 -1.39 -32.28
N LEU A 26 9.29 -2.08 -31.28
CA LEU A 26 9.76 -2.06 -29.90
C LEU A 26 10.80 -3.16 -29.59
N GLY A 27 11.24 -3.92 -30.60
CA GLY A 27 12.24 -4.99 -30.41
C GLY A 27 11.73 -6.16 -29.56
N TYR A 28 10.41 -6.24 -29.33
CA TYR A 28 9.77 -7.40 -28.74
C TYR A 28 9.70 -8.50 -29.80
N GLU A 29 10.75 -9.32 -29.90
CA GLU A 29 10.67 -10.59 -30.63
C GLU A 29 9.50 -11.41 -30.07
N SER A 30 8.61 -11.82 -30.96
CA SER A 30 7.35 -12.54 -30.71
C SER A 30 7.53 -13.97 -30.18
N THR A 31 8.62 -14.28 -29.50
CA THR A 31 9.09 -15.67 -29.27
C THR A 31 9.38 -16.03 -27.82
N MET A 32 9.26 -15.11 -26.86
CA MET A 32 9.24 -15.49 -25.44
C MET A 32 7.84 -15.96 -25.02
N PRO A 33 7.70 -17.03 -24.21
CA PRO A 33 6.40 -17.45 -23.71
C PRO A 33 5.75 -16.28 -22.95
N ASN A 34 4.50 -15.97 -23.31
CA ASN A 34 3.71 -14.82 -22.86
C ASN A 34 3.75 -14.65 -21.32
N ASP A 35 3.78 -15.76 -20.60
CA ASP A 35 3.84 -15.91 -19.15
C ASP A 35 5.09 -15.25 -18.52
N LEU A 36 6.23 -15.33 -19.20
CA LEU A 36 7.49 -14.78 -18.68
C LEU A 36 7.44 -13.25 -18.70
N GLN A 37 6.86 -12.66 -19.75
CA GLN A 37 6.70 -11.22 -19.87
C GLN A 37 5.72 -10.68 -18.83
N ILE A 38 4.58 -11.36 -18.62
CA ILE A 38 3.60 -11.01 -17.57
C ILE A 38 4.26 -11.10 -16.18
N LYS A 39 5.01 -12.18 -15.93
CA LYS A 39 5.72 -12.35 -14.68
C LYS A 39 6.73 -11.24 -14.42
N TYR A 40 7.52 -10.84 -15.43
CA TYR A 40 8.45 -9.71 -15.29
C TYR A 40 7.73 -8.39 -15.08
N ALA A 41 6.63 -8.15 -15.81
CA ALA A 41 5.82 -6.95 -15.69
C ALA A 41 5.29 -6.74 -14.27
N LEU A 42 4.89 -7.82 -13.61
CA LEU A 42 4.26 -7.78 -12.30
C LEU A 42 5.22 -8.11 -11.15
N ALA A 43 6.50 -8.39 -11.42
CA ALA A 43 7.45 -8.90 -10.43
C ALA A 43 7.68 -7.96 -9.23
N THR A 44 7.46 -6.65 -9.42
CA THR A 44 7.64 -5.62 -8.39
C THR A 44 6.58 -5.71 -7.30
N ILE A 45 5.31 -5.92 -7.68
CA ILE A 45 4.19 -6.05 -6.74
C ILE A 45 3.90 -7.51 -6.37
N LEU A 46 4.25 -8.44 -7.25
CA LEU A 46 4.06 -9.88 -7.11
C LEU A 46 5.43 -10.56 -7.17
N PRO A 47 6.15 -10.65 -6.04
CA PRO A 47 7.49 -11.25 -6.04
C PRO A 47 7.49 -12.78 -6.17
N CYS A 48 6.40 -13.45 -5.79
CA CYS A 48 6.28 -14.91 -5.81
C CYS A 48 4.87 -15.43 -6.17
N PRO A 49 4.24 -14.91 -7.23
CA PRO A 49 2.88 -15.27 -7.57
C PRO A 49 2.79 -16.68 -8.12
N SER A 50 1.63 -17.31 -7.94
CA SER A 50 1.23 -18.50 -8.66
C SER A 50 0.97 -18.16 -10.11
N ILE A 51 0.97 -19.19 -10.94
CA ILE A 51 0.61 -19.02 -12.33
C ILE A 51 -0.85 -18.53 -12.38
N GLU A 52 -1.69 -19.11 -11.53
CA GLU A 52 -3.10 -18.77 -11.36
C GLU A 52 -3.30 -17.30 -10.95
N LEU A 53 -2.52 -16.78 -10.00
CA LEU A 53 -2.59 -15.38 -9.58
C LEU A 53 -2.10 -14.43 -10.68
N LEU A 54 -1.01 -14.77 -11.38
CA LEU A 54 -0.53 -13.99 -12.52
C LEU A 54 -1.60 -13.87 -13.61
N TYR A 55 -2.27 -14.98 -13.96
CA TYR A 55 -3.34 -14.97 -14.95
C TYR A 55 -4.57 -14.21 -14.45
N SER A 56 -4.95 -14.37 -13.18
CA SER A 56 -6.06 -13.61 -12.59
C SER A 56 -5.81 -12.11 -12.64
N PHE A 57 -4.57 -11.67 -12.36
CA PHE A 57 -4.17 -10.27 -12.45
C PHE A 57 -4.24 -9.73 -13.88
N LYS A 58 -3.69 -10.49 -14.82
CA LYS A 58 -3.78 -10.17 -16.25
C LYS A 58 -5.24 -10.04 -16.66
N ASP A 59 -6.05 -11.07 -16.44
CA ASP A 59 -7.44 -11.12 -16.91
C ASP A 59 -8.29 -10.00 -16.32
N ALA A 60 -8.11 -9.68 -15.03
CA ALA A 60 -8.77 -8.56 -14.39
C ALA A 60 -8.35 -7.20 -15.00
N PHE A 61 -7.07 -7.01 -15.30
CA PHE A 61 -6.60 -5.81 -15.99
C PHE A 61 -7.19 -5.71 -17.41
N LEU A 62 -7.15 -6.79 -18.19
CA LEU A 62 -7.71 -6.80 -19.56
C LEU A 62 -9.22 -6.55 -19.58
N GLN A 63 -9.95 -7.06 -18.60
CA GLN A 63 -11.38 -6.77 -18.47
C GLN A 63 -11.65 -5.29 -18.16
N SER A 64 -10.71 -4.61 -17.48
CA SER A 64 -10.86 -3.20 -17.11
C SER A 64 -10.58 -2.22 -18.25
N THR A 65 -9.78 -2.62 -19.24
CA THR A 65 -9.34 -1.77 -20.36
C THR A 65 -10.35 -1.75 -21.50
N GLY A 66 -11.06 -2.86 -21.73
CA GLY A 66 -12.02 -3.00 -22.83
C GLY A 66 -11.37 -2.94 -24.23
N LEU A 67 -10.06 -3.19 -24.33
CA LEU A 67 -9.30 -3.19 -25.58
C LEU A 67 -9.33 -4.57 -26.27
N ALA A 68 -8.75 -4.66 -27.46
CA ALA A 68 -8.54 -5.94 -28.13
C ALA A 68 -7.39 -6.74 -27.47
N PRO A 69 -7.40 -8.10 -27.52
CA PRO A 69 -6.44 -8.95 -26.78
C PRO A 69 -4.94 -8.66 -27.00
N ASP A 70 -4.53 -8.25 -28.20
CA ASP A 70 -3.13 -7.92 -28.49
C ASP A 70 -2.74 -6.52 -27.98
N GLU A 71 -3.68 -5.57 -28.01
CA GLU A 71 -3.51 -4.21 -27.48
C GLU A 71 -3.45 -4.22 -25.95
N ASP A 72 -4.19 -5.14 -25.34
CA ASP A 72 -4.25 -5.44 -23.92
C ASP A 72 -2.89 -5.84 -23.32
N MET A 73 -2.13 -6.68 -24.02
CA MET A 73 -0.82 -7.13 -23.54
C MET A 73 0.22 -6.01 -23.61
N LEU A 74 0.21 -5.21 -24.68
CA LEU A 74 1.07 -4.04 -24.78
C LEU A 74 0.71 -2.99 -23.72
N ALA A 75 -0.59 -2.77 -23.49
CA ALA A 75 -1.07 -1.88 -22.44
C ALA A 75 -0.63 -2.34 -21.05
N LEU A 76 -0.72 -3.64 -20.76
CA LEU A 76 -0.26 -4.22 -19.49
C LEU A 76 1.25 -3.99 -19.30
N LEU A 77 2.07 -4.34 -20.28
CA LEU A 77 3.53 -4.18 -20.22
C LEU A 77 3.94 -2.72 -20.08
N THR A 78 3.31 -1.83 -20.84
CA THR A 78 3.63 -0.40 -20.82
C THR A 78 3.21 0.22 -19.50
N THR A 79 2.00 -0.11 -19.02
CA THR A 79 1.49 0.38 -17.73
C THR A 79 2.39 -0.11 -16.61
N SER A 80 2.73 -1.40 -16.56
CA SER A 80 3.57 -1.96 -15.50
C SER A 80 4.96 -1.33 -15.40
N HIS A 81 5.53 -0.87 -16.52
CA HIS A 81 6.83 -0.20 -16.54
C HIS A 81 6.75 1.30 -16.19
N ILE A 82 5.60 1.93 -16.38
CA ILE A 82 5.43 3.37 -16.16
C ILE A 82 4.84 3.65 -14.78
N ASN A 83 3.73 2.99 -14.45
CA ASN A 83 3.06 3.09 -13.16
C ASN A 83 2.23 1.81 -12.94
N ILE A 84 2.55 1.06 -11.89
CA ILE A 84 1.87 -0.18 -11.54
C ILE A 84 0.50 0.04 -10.86
N GLU A 85 0.26 1.22 -10.30
CA GLU A 85 -0.97 1.55 -9.56
C GLU A 85 -2.26 1.31 -10.34
N PRO A 86 -2.40 1.68 -11.63
CA PRO A 86 -3.63 1.42 -12.38
C PRO A 86 -3.93 -0.08 -12.51
N ILE A 87 -2.89 -0.92 -12.58
CA ILE A 87 -3.05 -2.39 -12.60
C ILE A 87 -3.56 -2.86 -11.24
N VAL A 88 -2.92 -2.42 -10.15
CA VAL A 88 -3.36 -2.73 -8.78
C VAL A 88 -4.81 -2.31 -8.55
N LEU A 89 -5.16 -1.08 -8.93
CA LEU A 89 -6.49 -0.50 -8.76
C LEU A 89 -7.55 -1.20 -9.61
N ALA A 90 -7.23 -1.61 -10.84
CA ALA A 90 -8.12 -2.40 -11.68
C ALA A 90 -8.52 -3.74 -11.01
N ILE A 91 -7.58 -4.33 -10.28
CA ILE A 91 -7.74 -5.65 -9.67
C ILE A 91 -8.42 -5.54 -8.31
N PHE A 92 -7.93 -4.64 -7.45
CA PHE A 92 -8.34 -4.53 -6.05
C PHE A 92 -9.37 -3.45 -5.76
N GLY A 93 -9.63 -2.54 -6.70
CA GLY A 93 -10.63 -1.47 -6.57
C GLY A 93 -12.08 -1.99 -6.46
N SER A 94 -12.29 -3.30 -6.53
CA SER A 94 -13.59 -3.96 -6.35
C SER A 94 -13.75 -4.55 -4.93
N HIS A 95 -14.41 -3.77 -4.08
CA HIS A 95 -15.16 -4.18 -2.88
C HIS A 95 -14.47 -4.73 -1.61
N HIS A 96 -13.16 -4.98 -1.58
CA HIS A 96 -12.53 -5.57 -0.38
C HIS A 96 -11.34 -4.81 0.19
N PHE A 97 -10.78 -3.86 -0.56
CA PHE A 97 -9.58 -3.14 -0.15
C PHE A 97 -9.86 -1.65 0.06
N PRO A 98 -9.10 -0.99 0.95
CA PRO A 98 -9.26 0.42 1.28
C PRO A 98 -8.67 1.34 0.20
N PHE A 99 -8.86 1.01 -1.08
CA PHE A 99 -8.31 1.75 -2.21
C PHE A 99 -9.38 2.60 -2.90
N PRO A 100 -8.98 3.64 -3.65
CA PRO A 100 -9.87 4.37 -4.54
C PRO A 100 -10.55 3.44 -5.54
N LYS A 101 -11.78 3.78 -5.88
CA LYS A 101 -12.49 3.17 -7.01
C LYS A 101 -11.78 3.58 -8.30
N TYR A 102 -11.38 2.57 -9.07
CA TYR A 102 -10.83 2.76 -10.40
C TYR A 102 -11.92 2.96 -11.45
N TYR A 103 -11.76 3.95 -12.32
CA TYR A 103 -12.65 4.21 -13.46
C TYR A 103 -12.02 3.90 -14.82
N GLY A 104 -10.71 3.70 -14.87
CA GLY A 104 -9.96 3.43 -16.11
C GLY A 104 -8.70 4.28 -16.23
N ALA A 105 -7.92 4.00 -17.27
CA ALA A 105 -6.70 4.74 -17.59
C ALA A 105 -6.57 4.99 -19.10
N CYS A 106 -5.86 6.05 -19.46
CA CYS A 106 -5.54 6.41 -20.83
C CYS A 106 -4.09 6.92 -20.89
N GLY A 107 -3.19 6.14 -21.48
CA GLY A 107 -1.76 6.45 -21.48
C GLY A 107 -1.21 6.48 -20.04
N ARG A 108 -0.70 7.63 -19.61
CA ARG A 108 -0.15 7.83 -18.25
C ARG A 108 -1.15 8.40 -17.23
N LEU A 109 -2.40 8.58 -17.65
CA LEU A 109 -3.46 9.09 -16.81
C LEU A 109 -4.31 7.94 -16.28
N ALA A 110 -4.53 7.90 -14.98
CA ALA A 110 -5.54 7.05 -14.35
C ALA A 110 -6.65 7.92 -13.73
N MET A 111 -7.89 7.49 -13.90
CA MET A 111 -9.05 8.12 -13.28
C MET A 111 -9.52 7.28 -12.10
N VAL A 112 -9.55 7.89 -10.92
CA VAL A 112 -9.94 7.27 -9.66
C VAL A 112 -10.94 8.15 -8.92
N SER A 113 -11.66 7.58 -7.96
CA SER A 113 -12.51 8.37 -7.05
C SER A 113 -11.70 9.27 -6.13
N PHE A 114 -12.29 10.42 -5.79
CA PHE A 114 -11.76 11.26 -4.74
C PHE A 114 -12.17 10.68 -3.38
N GLU A 115 -11.18 10.25 -2.60
CA GLU A 115 -11.37 9.57 -1.31
C GLU A 115 -11.19 10.50 -0.10
N GLY A 116 -11.03 11.81 -0.32
CA GLY A 116 -10.90 12.81 0.73
C GLY A 116 -9.50 13.44 0.82
N ASN A 117 -9.28 14.21 1.88
CA ASN A 117 -8.01 14.90 2.09
C ASN A 117 -6.99 14.01 2.79
N ASN A 118 -5.73 14.34 2.53
CA ASN A 118 -4.59 13.65 3.11
C ASN A 118 -4.51 13.73 4.64
N LEU A 119 -3.99 12.70 5.32
CA LEU A 119 -3.84 12.72 6.78
C LEU A 119 -2.94 13.86 7.30
N VAL A 120 -1.96 14.32 6.52
CA VAL A 120 -1.14 15.50 6.85
C VAL A 120 -2.02 16.74 7.05
N SER A 121 -3.11 16.89 6.28
CA SER A 121 -4.01 18.04 6.41
C SER A 121 -4.72 18.11 7.76
N TYR A 122 -4.85 16.97 8.45
CA TYR A 122 -5.52 16.86 9.74
C TYR A 122 -4.57 16.89 10.93
N ILE A 123 -3.28 17.13 10.71
CA ILE A 123 -2.27 17.05 11.77
C ILE A 123 -2.59 18.00 12.93
N ASN A 124 -3.14 19.19 12.67
CA ASN A 124 -3.50 20.16 13.71
C ASN A 124 -4.98 20.08 14.15
N SER A 125 -5.69 19.02 13.77
CA SER A 125 -7.09 18.81 14.17
C SER A 125 -7.22 18.55 15.68
N PRO A 126 -8.42 18.70 16.26
CA PRO A 126 -8.67 18.34 17.65
C PRO A 126 -8.21 16.92 17.98
N PHE A 127 -7.63 16.74 19.17
CA PHE A 127 -7.02 15.46 19.57
C PHE A 127 -7.95 14.24 19.39
N PRO A 128 -9.25 14.28 19.79
CA PRO A 128 -10.16 13.15 19.55
C PRO A 128 -10.31 12.80 18.06
N PHE A 129 -10.29 13.78 17.16
CA PHE A 129 -10.36 13.51 15.72
C PHE A 129 -9.08 12.83 15.22
N ARG A 130 -7.91 13.27 15.68
CA ARG A 130 -6.63 12.61 15.35
C ARG A 130 -6.58 11.17 15.88
N VAL A 131 -7.14 10.93 17.07
CA VAL A 131 -7.33 9.57 17.62
C VAL A 131 -8.22 8.73 16.71
N HIS A 132 -9.34 9.27 16.22
CA HIS A 132 -10.20 8.58 15.26
C HIS A 132 -9.45 8.21 13.98
N LEU A 133 -8.69 9.15 13.39
CA LEU A 133 -7.90 8.90 12.18
C LEU A 133 -6.89 7.77 12.38
N VAL A 134 -6.17 7.76 13.50
CA VAL A 134 -5.18 6.70 13.78
C VAL A 134 -5.84 5.36 14.00
N ARG A 135 -6.97 5.33 14.72
CA ARG A 135 -7.74 4.11 14.91
C ARG A 135 -8.15 3.50 13.57
N GLU A 136 -8.72 4.31 12.67
CA GLU A 136 -9.12 3.86 11.34
C GLU A 136 -7.91 3.47 10.47
N LEU A 137 -6.79 4.17 10.58
CA LEU A 137 -5.54 3.81 9.90
C LEU A 137 -5.01 2.45 10.36
N LEU A 138 -4.97 2.19 11.68
CA LEU A 138 -4.55 0.91 12.23
C LEU A 138 -5.47 -0.23 11.79
N GLN A 139 -6.79 -0.02 11.80
CA GLN A 139 -7.74 -1.01 11.28
C GLN A 139 -7.52 -1.27 9.78
N THR A 140 -7.33 -0.21 8.99
CA THR A 140 -7.06 -0.29 7.55
C THR A 140 -5.80 -1.14 7.28
N MET A 141 -4.75 -0.93 8.06
CA MET A 141 -3.50 -1.70 7.95
C MET A 141 -3.65 -3.15 8.34
N TYR A 142 -4.43 -3.41 9.39
CA TYR A 142 -4.78 -4.78 9.79
C TYR A 142 -5.54 -5.50 8.67
N ASP A 143 -6.51 -4.82 8.06
CA ASP A 143 -7.34 -5.37 6.99
C ASP A 143 -6.52 -5.69 5.73
N LEU A 144 -5.53 -4.87 5.37
CA LEU A 144 -4.60 -5.18 4.27
C LEU A 144 -3.87 -6.52 4.47
N ASN A 145 -3.50 -6.87 5.70
CA ASN A 145 -2.89 -8.17 5.99
C ASN A 145 -3.92 -9.32 6.05
N ASN A 146 -5.13 -9.05 6.53
CA ASN A 146 -6.00 -10.10 7.06
C ASN A 146 -7.35 -10.26 6.35
N ALA A 147 -7.92 -9.21 5.75
CA ALA A 147 -9.30 -9.21 5.28
C ALA A 147 -9.55 -10.16 4.08
N HIS A 148 -8.59 -10.28 3.16
CA HIS A 148 -8.75 -11.17 1.99
C HIS A 148 -8.45 -12.64 2.37
N PRO A 149 -9.29 -13.61 1.98
CA PRO A 149 -9.10 -15.02 2.38
C PRO A 149 -7.82 -15.65 1.83
N GLU A 150 -7.33 -15.17 0.68
CA GLU A 150 -6.22 -15.80 -0.05
C GLU A 150 -4.99 -14.92 -0.22
N LEU A 151 -5.10 -13.61 0.07
CA LEU A 151 -4.07 -12.62 -0.26
C LEU A 151 -3.70 -11.81 0.98
N ILE A 152 -2.43 -11.42 1.03
CA ILE A 152 -1.86 -10.50 2.01
C ILE A 152 -1.30 -9.32 1.22
N ILE A 153 -1.62 -8.11 1.64
CA ILE A 153 -1.02 -6.89 1.11
C ILE A 153 -0.09 -6.32 2.16
N TYR A 154 1.21 -6.35 1.88
CA TYR A 154 2.22 -5.63 2.65
C TYR A 154 2.40 -4.23 2.06
N TYR A 155 2.45 -3.23 2.95
CA TYR A 155 2.51 -1.82 2.60
C TYR A 155 3.74 -1.17 3.24
N PRO A 156 4.91 -1.25 2.58
CA PRO A 156 6.18 -0.79 3.15
C PRO A 156 6.32 0.74 3.18
N ASP A 157 5.66 1.44 2.25
CA ASP A 157 5.81 2.89 2.08
C ASP A 157 4.85 3.71 2.95
N ILE A 158 5.03 3.59 4.27
CA ILE A 158 4.23 4.34 5.24
C ILE A 158 4.65 5.82 5.29
N ASN A 159 3.74 6.69 4.85
CA ASN A 159 3.78 8.15 5.00
C ASN A 159 2.35 8.68 5.19
N LEU A 160 2.14 9.73 6.00
CA LEU A 160 0.83 10.39 6.12
C LEU A 160 0.30 10.85 4.76
N GLU A 161 1.18 11.21 3.81
CA GLU A 161 0.82 11.64 2.44
C GLU A 161 0.21 10.53 1.57
N ASN A 162 0.31 9.27 1.99
CA ASN A 162 -0.22 8.13 1.24
C ASN A 162 -1.61 7.70 1.72
N PHE A 163 -2.13 8.36 2.76
CA PHE A 163 -3.43 8.07 3.35
C PHE A 163 -4.37 9.25 3.28
N VAL A 164 -5.65 8.97 3.02
CA VAL A 164 -6.71 9.98 3.04
C VAL A 164 -7.83 9.56 3.96
N TYR A 165 -8.56 10.53 4.49
CA TYR A 165 -9.77 10.28 5.27
C TYR A 165 -11.00 10.55 4.42
N ASN A 166 -11.79 9.51 4.17
CA ASN A 166 -13.09 9.61 3.51
C ASN A 166 -14.14 9.97 4.57
N GLU A 167 -14.59 11.23 4.58
CA GLU A 167 -15.57 11.71 5.55
C GLU A 167 -16.94 11.04 5.43
N THR A 168 -17.30 10.56 4.22
CA THR A 168 -18.59 9.91 3.97
C THR A 168 -18.61 8.51 4.56
N GLU A 169 -17.56 7.73 4.30
CA GLU A 169 -17.41 6.37 4.83
C GLU A 169 -16.90 6.36 6.27
N LYS A 170 -16.34 7.47 6.74
CA LYS A 170 -15.60 7.60 8.01
C LYS A 170 -14.46 6.60 8.13
N LYS A 171 -13.73 6.40 7.03
CA LYS A 171 -12.64 5.43 6.92
C LYS A 171 -11.38 6.08 6.37
N VAL A 172 -10.24 5.53 6.76
CA VAL A 172 -8.95 5.84 6.11
C VAL A 172 -8.81 4.96 4.86
N LYS A 173 -8.31 5.56 3.78
CA LYS A 173 -8.03 4.90 2.50
C LYS A 173 -6.56 5.09 2.13
N VAL A 174 -6.03 4.16 1.36
CA VAL A 174 -4.66 4.17 0.84
C VAL A 174 -4.69 4.62 -0.61
N ILE A 175 -3.97 5.69 -0.95
CA ILE A 175 -4.05 6.32 -2.28
C ILE A 175 -2.81 6.13 -3.14
N ASP A 176 -1.65 5.87 -2.53
CA ASP A 176 -0.40 5.54 -3.22
C ASP A 176 -0.19 4.04 -3.15
N LEU A 177 -0.08 3.37 -4.29
CA LEU A 177 0.05 1.92 -4.39
C LEU A 177 1.31 1.47 -5.15
N GLU A 178 2.29 2.37 -5.33
CA GLU A 178 3.50 2.10 -6.09
C GLU A 178 4.33 0.94 -5.52
N TYR A 179 4.41 0.86 -4.19
CA TYR A 179 5.33 -0.04 -3.48
C TYR A 179 4.63 -1.18 -2.72
N ILE A 180 3.37 -1.48 -3.03
CA ILE A 180 2.69 -2.59 -2.35
C ILE A 180 3.31 -3.93 -2.73
N VAL A 181 3.23 -4.90 -1.82
CA VAL A 181 3.63 -6.27 -2.09
C VAL A 181 2.45 -7.19 -1.80
N VAL A 182 2.03 -7.95 -2.82
CA VAL A 182 0.91 -8.89 -2.74
C VAL A 182 1.45 -10.31 -2.69
N VAL A 183 0.98 -11.08 -1.70
CA VAL A 183 1.42 -12.46 -1.49
C VAL A 183 0.22 -13.38 -1.26
N GLU A 184 0.30 -14.60 -1.79
CA GLU A 184 -0.69 -15.65 -1.56
C GLU A 184 -0.50 -16.31 -0.20
N LYS A 185 -1.55 -16.30 0.63
CA LYS A 185 -1.55 -16.90 1.98
C LYS A 185 -1.14 -18.36 1.98
N HIS A 186 -1.53 -19.13 0.95
CA HIS A 186 -1.22 -20.56 0.88
C HIS A 186 0.23 -20.87 0.49
N LYS A 187 0.99 -19.88 0.01
CA LYS A 187 2.40 -20.04 -0.38
C LYS A 187 3.39 -19.69 0.71
N VAL A 188 3.00 -18.77 1.59
CA VAL A 188 3.79 -18.47 2.78
C VAL A 188 3.56 -19.56 3.80
N LYS A 189 4.65 -20.14 4.30
CA LYS A 189 4.54 -21.02 5.46
C LYS A 189 4.28 -20.13 6.67
N MET A 190 3.28 -20.47 7.49
CA MET A 190 3.26 -20.03 8.88
C MET A 190 4.44 -20.70 9.59
N GLN A 191 5.63 -20.15 9.41
CA GLN A 191 6.74 -20.44 10.30
C GLN A 191 6.60 -19.46 11.45
N GLU A 192 6.46 -20.01 12.67
CA GLU A 192 6.78 -19.24 13.88
C GLU A 192 8.21 -18.75 13.71
N ILE A 193 8.37 -17.48 13.39
CA ILE A 193 9.68 -16.85 13.35
C ILE A 193 10.17 -16.84 14.80
N ASP A 194 11.30 -17.49 15.10
CA ASP A 194 11.90 -17.34 16.42
C ASP A 194 12.30 -15.87 16.62
N GLU A 195 12.28 -15.38 17.87
CA GLU A 195 12.55 -13.96 18.17
C GLU A 195 13.93 -13.49 17.64
N LYS A 196 14.89 -14.41 17.42
CA LYS A 196 16.21 -14.10 16.84
C LYS A 196 16.15 -13.86 15.32
N THR A 197 15.32 -14.60 14.61
CA THR A 197 15.16 -14.48 13.15
C THR A 197 14.33 -13.24 12.81
N GLU A 198 13.35 -12.87 13.63
CA GLU A 198 12.65 -11.57 13.51
C GLU A 198 13.64 -10.41 13.70
N SER A 199 14.59 -10.54 14.64
CA SER A 199 15.64 -9.53 14.87
C SER A 199 16.61 -9.40 13.70
N SER A 200 16.98 -10.48 12.99
CA SER A 200 17.87 -10.40 11.81
C SER A 200 17.18 -9.86 10.55
N ILE A 201 15.88 -10.12 10.37
CA ILE A 201 15.05 -9.49 9.31
C ILE A 201 14.88 -7.99 9.61
N VAL A 202 14.80 -7.63 10.89
CA VAL A 202 14.69 -6.24 11.36
C VAL A 202 16.05 -5.52 11.36
N GLU A 203 17.17 -6.19 11.64
CA GLU A 203 18.53 -5.60 11.57
C GLU A 203 18.95 -5.31 10.12
N GLN A 204 18.48 -6.09 9.14
CA GLN A 204 18.60 -5.70 7.72
C GLN A 204 17.67 -4.53 7.34
N ALA A 205 16.69 -4.20 8.19
CA ALA A 205 15.87 -2.99 8.12
C ALA A 205 16.38 -1.85 9.04
N GLU A 206 17.46 -2.05 9.81
CA GLU A 206 18.23 -1.02 10.53
C GLU A 206 19.43 -0.55 9.71
N CYS A 207 19.19 -0.33 8.42
CA CYS A 207 20.13 0.38 7.60
C CYS A 207 19.70 1.85 7.56
N GLY A 208 20.68 2.76 7.59
CA GLY A 208 20.50 4.21 7.74
C GLY A 208 19.71 4.89 6.62
N GLU A 209 19.98 6.16 6.37
CA GLU A 209 19.18 7.13 5.57
C GLU A 209 18.73 6.73 4.14
N SER A 210 19.00 5.51 3.66
CA SER A 210 18.61 5.04 2.32
C SER A 210 18.08 3.60 2.24
N CYS A 211 17.60 2.98 3.33
CA CYS A 211 17.15 1.59 3.27
C CYS A 211 15.62 1.44 3.19
N THR A 212 15.12 1.46 1.96
CA THR A 212 13.75 1.07 1.56
C THR A 212 13.72 -0.24 0.77
N GLU A 213 14.68 -1.14 0.96
CA GLU A 213 14.67 -2.45 0.28
C GLU A 213 14.39 -3.56 1.29
N TYR A 214 13.10 -3.79 1.57
CA TYR A 214 12.70 -5.14 1.97
C TYR A 214 13.04 -6.05 0.79
N SER A 215 13.83 -7.10 1.01
CA SER A 215 14.05 -8.08 -0.05
C SER A 215 12.69 -8.71 -0.35
N ALA A 216 12.21 -8.57 -1.59
CA ALA A 216 10.91 -9.09 -1.98
C ALA A 216 10.80 -10.61 -1.73
N ALA A 217 11.96 -11.29 -1.70
CA ALA A 217 12.10 -12.69 -1.30
C ALA A 217 11.68 -12.98 0.15
N THR A 218 11.85 -12.05 1.09
CA THR A 218 11.46 -12.21 2.50
C THR A 218 9.94 -12.32 2.64
N PHE A 219 9.18 -11.52 1.88
CA PHE A 219 7.71 -11.59 1.88
C PHE A 219 7.18 -12.93 1.34
N CYS A 220 7.98 -13.63 0.54
CA CYS A 220 7.61 -14.88 -0.11
C CYS A 220 7.81 -16.13 0.74
N THR A 221 8.70 -16.08 1.73
CA THR A 221 9.03 -17.24 2.55
C THR A 221 8.35 -17.21 3.90
N THR A 222 7.97 -16.03 4.39
CA THR A 222 7.62 -15.80 5.78
C THR A 222 6.35 -14.97 5.89
N PHE A 223 5.36 -15.49 6.61
CA PHE A 223 4.16 -14.73 6.94
C PHE A 223 4.45 -13.73 8.06
N MET A 224 4.27 -12.44 7.79
CA MET A 224 4.43 -11.36 8.76
C MET A 224 3.08 -10.73 9.06
N GLU A 225 2.30 -11.37 9.93
CA GLU A 225 0.89 -11.05 10.20
C GLU A 225 0.62 -9.58 10.53
N ASP A 226 1.56 -8.94 11.21
CA ASP A 226 1.42 -7.60 11.76
C ASP A 226 2.39 -6.60 11.13
N PHE A 227 2.93 -6.92 9.94
CA PHE A 227 3.87 -6.08 9.22
C PHE A 227 3.35 -4.65 9.08
N ASN A 228 2.15 -4.45 8.53
CA ASN A 228 1.62 -3.11 8.29
C ASN A 228 1.39 -2.33 9.61
N ILE A 229 0.93 -3.03 10.66
CA ILE A 229 0.75 -2.46 12.01
C ILE A 229 2.10 -2.01 12.59
N LYS A 230 3.13 -2.86 12.48
CA LYS A 230 4.49 -2.53 12.90
C LYS A 230 4.99 -1.27 12.23
N GLN A 231 4.77 -1.13 10.91
CA GLN A 231 5.21 0.04 10.17
C GLN A 231 4.49 1.31 10.65
N VAL A 232 3.16 1.29 10.85
CA VAL A 232 2.43 2.46 11.41
C VAL A 232 2.90 2.79 12.82
N CYS A 233 3.00 1.79 13.70
CA CYS A 233 3.43 2.00 15.07
C CYS A 233 4.86 2.54 15.16
N ARG A 234 5.76 2.14 14.26
CA ARG A 234 7.13 2.66 14.22
C ARG A 234 7.19 4.07 13.64
N TYR A 235 6.64 4.25 12.43
CA TYR A 235 6.92 5.42 11.60
C TYR A 235 5.96 6.59 11.77
N LEU A 236 4.69 6.33 12.14
CA LEU A 236 3.68 7.40 12.26
C LEU A 236 3.32 7.74 13.71
N LEU A 237 3.49 6.79 14.63
CA LEU A 237 3.12 6.94 16.04
C LEU A 237 4.36 6.97 16.96
N GLY A 238 5.27 6.02 16.77
CA GLY A 238 6.45 5.79 17.59
C GLY A 238 7.53 6.86 17.45
N SER A 239 8.61 6.73 18.21
CA SER A 239 9.74 7.67 18.26
C SER A 239 10.56 7.76 16.97
N ILE A 240 10.41 6.79 16.06
CA ILE A 240 11.19 6.69 14.82
C ILE A 240 10.38 7.32 13.69
N THR A 241 10.48 8.64 13.48
CA THR A 241 9.83 9.28 12.32
C THR A 241 10.75 9.22 11.10
N LYS A 242 10.22 8.87 9.93
CA LYS A 242 10.92 9.14 8.65
C LYS A 242 10.90 10.66 8.45
N HIS A 243 12.07 11.29 8.57
CA HIS A 243 12.24 12.75 8.47
C HIS A 243 11.49 13.56 9.55
N ASP A 244 11.62 14.89 9.51
CA ASP A 244 11.01 15.88 10.44
C ASP A 244 9.45 15.93 10.38
N GLN A 245 8.80 14.86 9.93
CA GLN A 245 7.36 14.75 9.91
C GLN A 245 6.82 14.73 11.35
N LYS A 246 5.94 15.68 11.64
CA LYS A 246 5.21 15.71 12.91
C LYS A 246 4.33 14.45 12.98
N LYS A 247 4.34 13.78 14.13
CA LYS A 247 3.50 12.60 14.37
C LYS A 247 2.03 12.98 14.34
N ILE A 248 1.16 12.09 13.89
CA ILE A 248 -0.28 12.35 13.87
C ILE A 248 -0.87 12.49 15.29
N LEU A 249 -0.34 11.76 16.29
CA LEU A 249 -0.72 11.87 17.71
C LEU A 249 0.26 12.72 18.55
N HIS A 250 0.78 13.82 18.01
CA HIS A 250 1.55 14.77 18.81
C HIS A 250 0.68 15.48 19.88
N ASP A 251 1.33 16.08 20.88
CA ASP A 251 0.70 16.88 21.93
C ASP A 251 -0.48 16.14 22.61
N ILE A 252 -0.25 14.90 23.04
CA ILE A 252 -1.23 14.08 23.77
C ILE A 252 -1.61 14.80 25.08
N PRO A 253 -2.90 15.06 25.37
CA PRO A 253 -3.29 15.70 26.62
C PRO A 253 -2.83 14.90 27.83
N LEU A 254 -2.10 15.53 28.76
CA LEU A 254 -1.54 14.87 29.94
C LEU A 254 -2.58 14.11 30.77
N SER A 255 -3.81 14.64 30.86
CA SER A 255 -4.90 13.97 31.57
C SER A 255 -5.32 12.65 30.93
N LEU A 256 -5.30 12.56 29.60
CA LEU A 256 -5.60 11.33 28.86
C LEU A 256 -4.40 10.39 28.89
N ASP A 257 -3.20 10.91 28.73
CA ASP A 257 -1.99 10.08 28.75
C ASP A 257 -1.80 9.42 30.11
N HIS A 258 -1.98 10.16 31.21
CA HIS A 258 -1.90 9.59 32.56
C HIS A 258 -3.01 8.57 32.85
N LYS A 259 -4.18 8.72 32.23
CA LYS A 259 -5.33 7.83 32.45
C LYS A 259 -5.19 6.51 31.68
N TYR A 260 -4.68 6.58 30.45
CA TYR A 260 -4.66 5.44 29.52
C TYR A 260 -3.26 4.94 29.14
N ASN A 261 -2.20 5.62 29.58
CA ASN A 261 -0.80 5.34 29.22
C ASN A 261 -0.54 5.30 27.72
N ILE A 262 -1.13 6.24 26.96
CA ILE A 262 -1.16 6.24 25.49
C ILE A 262 0.26 6.23 24.92
N SER A 263 1.13 7.13 25.38
CA SER A 263 2.52 7.25 24.92
C SER A 263 3.29 5.95 25.13
N GLN A 264 3.16 5.33 26.31
CA GLN A 264 3.83 4.07 26.63
C GLN A 264 3.32 2.91 25.76
N THR A 265 2.01 2.84 25.52
CA THR A 265 1.42 1.80 24.66
C THR A 265 1.86 1.98 23.20
N ILE A 266 1.94 3.21 22.69
CA ILE A 266 2.47 3.50 21.35
C ILE A 266 3.94 3.06 21.23
N ASP A 267 4.77 3.43 22.20
CA ASP A 267 6.20 3.07 22.20
C ASP A 267 6.39 1.56 22.25
N LEU A 268 5.58 0.84 23.04
CA LEU A 268 5.60 -0.63 23.09
C LEU A 268 5.22 -1.23 21.73
N CYS A 269 4.21 -0.68 21.04
CA CYS A 269 3.78 -1.18 19.74
C CYS A 269 4.91 -1.09 18.69
N GLY A 270 5.64 0.03 18.67
CA GLY A 270 6.73 0.24 17.70
C GLY A 270 8.03 -0.50 18.05
N SER A 271 8.34 -0.63 19.34
CA SER A 271 9.64 -1.17 19.79
C SER A 271 9.67 -2.68 19.95
N THR A 272 8.53 -3.34 20.18
CA THR A 272 8.53 -4.78 20.43
C THR A 272 8.93 -5.60 19.20
N THR A 273 9.78 -6.61 19.42
CA THR A 273 10.19 -7.62 18.44
C THR A 273 9.30 -8.85 18.44
N SER A 274 8.25 -8.90 19.28
CA SER A 274 7.33 -10.04 19.33
C SER A 274 6.04 -9.70 18.62
N THR A 275 5.75 -10.41 17.53
CA THR A 275 4.50 -10.28 16.77
C THR A 275 3.26 -10.39 17.66
N LYS A 276 3.21 -11.40 18.55
CA LYS A 276 2.11 -11.58 19.51
C LYS A 276 1.91 -10.36 20.41
N LYS A 277 2.99 -9.85 21.03
CA LYS A 277 2.91 -8.67 21.91
C LYS A 277 2.46 -7.43 21.16
N ARG A 278 2.89 -7.27 19.90
CA ARG A 278 2.52 -6.14 19.04
C ARG A 278 1.02 -6.17 18.72
N LEU A 279 0.48 -7.35 18.38
CA LEU A 279 -0.96 -7.53 18.17
C LEU A 279 -1.78 -7.29 19.45
N GLU A 280 -1.32 -7.80 20.59
CA GLU A 280 -1.95 -7.50 21.90
C GLU A 280 -1.96 -5.98 22.18
N THR A 281 -0.84 -5.30 21.92
CA THR A 281 -0.71 -3.84 22.08
C THR A 281 -1.59 -3.07 21.11
N TYR A 282 -1.70 -3.53 19.86
CA TYR A 282 -2.62 -2.98 18.86
C TYR A 282 -4.08 -3.04 19.34
N HIS A 283 -4.55 -4.19 19.83
CA HIS A 283 -5.90 -4.30 20.38
C HIS A 283 -6.12 -3.41 21.61
N GLN A 284 -5.10 -3.27 22.45
CA GLN A 284 -5.13 -2.33 23.57
C GLN A 284 -5.28 -0.88 23.08
N LEU A 285 -4.52 -0.46 22.06
CA LEU A 285 -4.62 0.88 21.46
C LEU A 285 -6.01 1.14 20.90
N LEU A 286 -6.60 0.18 20.17
CA LEU A 286 -7.96 0.32 19.66
C LEU A 286 -8.97 0.52 20.79
N THR A 287 -8.85 -0.25 21.87
CA THR A 287 -9.72 -0.14 23.05
C THR A 287 -9.59 1.22 23.74
N ILE A 288 -8.35 1.73 23.87
CA ILE A 288 -8.07 3.06 24.42
C ILE A 288 -8.69 4.13 23.54
N PHE A 289 -8.48 4.05 22.22
CA PHE A 289 -9.00 5.02 21.26
C PHE A 289 -10.53 5.03 21.26
N ASP A 290 -11.18 3.86 21.27
CA ASP A 290 -12.63 3.75 21.41
C ASP A 290 -13.15 4.40 22.70
N SER A 291 -12.43 4.24 23.80
CA SER A 291 -12.78 4.88 25.06
C SER A 291 -12.68 6.41 25.01
N ILE A 292 -11.73 6.96 24.25
CA ILE A 292 -11.55 8.41 24.07
C ILE A 292 -12.65 8.99 23.19
N LEU A 293 -13.09 8.26 22.15
CA LEU A 293 -14.07 8.73 21.18
C LEU A 293 -15.52 8.79 21.70
N ILE A 294 -15.78 8.27 22.90
CA ILE A 294 -17.10 8.28 23.56
C ILE A 294 -17.21 9.42 24.60
N ILE A 295 -16.12 10.12 24.90
CA ILE A 295 -16.05 11.25 25.84
C ILE A 295 -16.39 12.56 25.11
#